data_AF-A0AAN8BV40-F1
#
_entry.id   AF-A0AAN8BV40-F1
#
_cell.length_a   1.000
_cell.length_b   1.000
_cell.length_c   1.000
_cell.angle_alpha   90.00
_cell.angle_beta   90.00
_cell.angle_gamma   90.00
#
_symmetry.space_group_name_H-M   'P 1'
#
loop_
_entity.id
_entity.type
_entity.pdbx_description
1 polymer ?
#
loop_
_entity_poly.entity_id
_entity_poly.type
_entity_poly.pdbx_seq_one_letter_code
_entity_poly.pdbx_strand_id
1 'polypeptide(L)'
;MKLYLTADQWKLAQETAEVLGPLITLTELLSQEENVLSATMQMLFNLKRRHLSPEEDDSPAIREVKKTLVTEIDSRWKLSLLEPSSIYLLSSALDQRFKQLKFLTDEKKDLVYIEVRLIF
;
A
#
# COMPACT_ATOMS: atom_id res chain seq x y z
N MET A 1 -15.70 18.07 -32.57
CA MET A 1 -14.29 17.66 -32.52
C MET A 1 -14.23 16.30 -31.83
N LYS A 2 -13.94 15.21 -32.55
CA LYS A 2 -13.76 13.88 -31.91
C LYS A 2 -12.30 13.74 -31.52
N LEU A 3 -12.01 13.71 -30.22
CA LEU A 3 -10.70 13.41 -29.67
C LEU A 3 -10.45 11.92 -29.83
N TYR A 4 -9.69 11.52 -30.85
CA TYR A 4 -9.17 10.17 -30.96
C TYR A 4 -7.76 10.15 -30.37
N LEU A 5 -7.53 9.29 -29.38
CA LEU A 5 -6.19 9.02 -28.86
C LEU A 5 -5.35 8.34 -29.94
N THR A 6 -4.06 8.65 -29.99
CA THR A 6 -3.10 7.90 -30.81
C THR A 6 -2.93 6.48 -30.27
N ALA A 7 -2.32 5.58 -31.05
CA ALA A 7 -2.03 4.22 -30.60
C ALA A 7 -1.16 4.21 -29.33
N ASP A 8 -0.14 5.06 -29.26
CA ASP A 8 0.73 5.17 -28.09
C ASP A 8 -0.02 5.71 -26.86
N GLN A 9 -0.92 6.68 -27.06
CA GLN A 9 -1.77 7.20 -25.99
C GLN A 9 -2.77 6.15 -25.48
N TRP A 10 -3.33 5.34 -26.38
CA TRP A 10 -4.17 4.21 -26.01
C TRP A 10 -3.40 3.17 -25.22
N LYS A 11 -2.19 2.83 -25.65
CA LYS A 11 -1.31 1.90 -24.95
C LYS A 11 -0.99 2.40 -23.55
N LEU A 12 -0.58 3.66 -23.42
CA LEU A 12 -0.30 4.28 -22.12
C LEU A 12 -1.54 4.27 -21.20
N ALA A 13 -2.71 4.58 -21.74
CA ALA A 13 -3.97 4.54 -20.98
C ALA A 13 -4.28 3.13 -20.48
N GLN A 14 -4.06 2.12 -21.30
CA GLN A 14 -4.24 0.72 -20.92
C GLN A 14 -3.24 0.30 -19.84
N GLU A 15 -1.95 0.55 -20.04
CA GLU A 15 -0.90 0.24 -19.06
C GLU A 15 -1.18 0.95 -17.72
N THR A 16 -1.65 2.20 -17.76
CA THR A 16 -2.03 2.95 -16.55
C THR A 16 -3.23 2.32 -15.85
N ALA A 17 -4.25 1.90 -16.60
CA ALA A 17 -5.41 1.21 -16.03
C ALA A 17 -5.03 -0.10 -15.35
N GLU A 18 -4.10 -0.86 -15.94
CA GLU A 18 -3.55 -2.09 -15.36
C GLU A 18 -2.81 -1.82 -14.03
N VAL A 19 -1.98 -0.77 -13.98
CA VAL A 19 -1.32 -0.33 -12.73
C VAL A 19 -2.32 0.09 -11.65
N LEU A 20 -3.44 0.70 -12.05
CA LEU A 20 -4.49 1.14 -11.11
C LEU A 20 -5.40 0.00 -10.64
N GLY A 21 -5.46 -1.13 -11.35
CA GLY A 21 -6.34 -2.27 -11.03
C GLY A 21 -6.26 -2.73 -9.57
N PRO A 22 -5.06 -2.99 -9.00
CA PRO A 22 -4.91 -3.41 -7.61
C PRO A 22 -5.44 -2.40 -6.56
N LEU A 23 -5.54 -1.11 -6.89
CA LEU A 23 -6.12 -0.11 -5.99
C LEU A 23 -7.63 -0.27 -5.82
N ILE A 24 -8.32 -0.85 -6.81
CA ILE A 24 -9.75 -1.16 -6.70
C ILE A 24 -9.96 -2.20 -5.60
N THR A 25 -9.25 -3.32 -5.65
CA THR A 25 -9.30 -4.38 -4.63
C THR A 25 -8.91 -3.86 -3.25
N LEU A 26 -7.88 -3.00 -3.17
CA LEU A 26 -7.51 -2.36 -1.91
C LEU A 26 -8.66 -1.50 -1.37
N THR A 27 -9.30 -0.71 -2.23
CA THR A 27 -10.42 0.18 -1.83
C THR A 27 -11.61 -0.64 -1.36
N GLU A 28 -11.98 -1.69 -2.08
CA GLU A 28 -13.06 -2.60 -1.68
C GLU A 28 -12.79 -3.19 -0.30
N LEU A 29 -11.57 -3.67 -0.04
CA LEU A 29 -11.26 -4.30 1.24
C LEU A 29 -11.18 -3.30 2.39
N LEU A 30 -10.59 -2.12 2.17
CA LEU A 30 -10.56 -1.04 3.16
C LEU A 30 -11.95 -0.45 3.46
N SER A 31 -12.93 -0.70 2.58
CA SER A 31 -14.32 -0.25 2.75
C SER A 31 -15.20 -1.28 3.46
N GLN A 32 -14.67 -2.46 3.81
CA GLN A 32 -15.40 -3.45 4.61
C GLN A 32 -15.48 -3.03 6.08
N GLU A 33 -16.44 -3.57 6.84
CA GLU A 33 -16.61 -3.19 8.25
C GLU A 33 -15.67 -3.98 9.19
N GLU A 34 -15.29 -5.20 8.82
CA GLU A 34 -14.55 -6.11 9.69
C GLU A 34 -13.04 -6.12 9.42
N ASN A 35 -12.24 -6.08 10.49
CA ASN A 35 -10.78 -6.30 10.48
C ASN A 35 -9.97 -5.38 9.53
N VAL A 36 -10.54 -4.25 9.10
CA VAL A 36 -9.84 -3.31 8.23
C VAL A 36 -8.58 -2.78 8.89
N LEU A 37 -8.64 -2.38 10.17
CA LEU A 37 -7.52 -1.77 10.88
C LEU A 37 -6.28 -2.68 10.94
N SER A 38 -6.45 -3.98 11.19
CA SER A 38 -5.33 -4.93 11.28
C SER A 38 -4.76 -5.32 9.92
N ALA A 39 -5.57 -5.24 8.85
CA ALA A 39 -5.13 -5.57 7.50
C ALA A 39 -4.50 -4.38 6.75
N THR A 40 -4.91 -3.15 7.08
CA THR A 40 -4.55 -1.92 6.34
C THR A 40 -3.05 -1.82 6.04
N MET A 41 -2.20 -1.91 7.06
CA MET A 41 -0.76 -1.72 6.85
C MET A 41 -0.15 -2.83 6.01
N GLN A 42 -0.48 -4.09 6.31
CA GLN A 42 -0.01 -5.23 5.52
C GLN A 42 -0.39 -5.08 4.04
N MET A 43 -1.59 -4.59 3.74
CA MET A 43 -2.04 -4.37 2.36
C MET A 43 -1.32 -3.22 1.67
N LEU A 44 -1.20 -2.06 2.32
CA LEU A 44 -0.52 -0.89 1.74
C LEU A 44 0.94 -1.21 1.41
N PHE A 45 1.64 -1.86 2.33
CA PHE A 45 3.03 -2.29 2.09
C PHE A 45 3.12 -3.35 1.00
N ASN A 46 2.17 -4.28 0.90
CA ASN A 46 2.15 -5.26 -0.20
C ASN A 46 1.86 -4.62 -1.55
N LEU A 47 0.91 -3.68 -1.62
CA LEU A 47 0.60 -2.93 -2.84
C LEU A 47 1.86 -2.23 -3.36
N LYS A 48 2.54 -1.49 -2.47
CA LYS A 48 3.80 -0.83 -2.80
C LYS A 48 4.89 -1.79 -3.28
N ARG A 49 5.09 -2.90 -2.55
CA ARG A 49 6.20 -3.82 -2.83
C ARG A 49 5.98 -4.74 -4.03
N ARG A 50 4.73 -5.15 -4.29
CA ARG A 50 4.42 -6.18 -5.29
C ARG A 50 3.83 -5.63 -6.58
N HIS A 51 3.13 -4.50 -6.53
CA HIS A 51 2.39 -3.98 -7.69
C HIS A 51 2.92 -2.63 -8.17
N LEU A 52 3.41 -1.79 -7.26
CA LEU A 52 3.92 -0.45 -7.59
C LEU A 52 5.45 -0.38 -7.60
N SER A 53 6.14 -1.52 -7.48
CA SER A 53 7.58 -1.55 -7.67
C SER A 53 7.90 -1.41 -9.16
N PRO A 54 8.80 -0.50 -9.58
CA PRO A 54 9.21 -0.40 -10.97
C PRO A 54 9.90 -1.69 -11.45
N GLU A 55 9.47 -2.22 -12.59
CA GLU A 55 10.01 -3.43 -13.23
C GLU A 55 10.93 -3.04 -14.39
N GLU A 56 11.82 -3.92 -14.86
CA GLU A 56 12.77 -3.59 -15.94
C GLU A 56 12.08 -3.20 -17.26
N ASP A 57 10.94 -3.83 -17.56
CA ASP A 57 10.19 -3.60 -18.80
C ASP A 57 9.22 -2.40 -18.73
N ASP A 58 9.10 -1.74 -17.58
CA ASP A 58 8.23 -0.56 -17.45
C ASP A 58 8.72 0.59 -18.33
N SER A 59 7.80 1.16 -19.11
CA SER A 59 8.03 2.41 -19.83
C SER A 59 8.35 3.56 -18.85
N PRO A 60 9.09 4.61 -19.28
CA PRO A 60 9.40 5.75 -18.41
C PRO A 60 8.15 6.39 -17.78
N ALA A 61 7.06 6.47 -18.54
CA ALA A 61 5.79 7.00 -18.06
C ALA A 61 5.17 6.13 -16.96
N ILE A 62 5.17 4.79 -17.13
CA ILE A 62 4.63 3.87 -16.13
C ILE A 62 5.48 3.84 -14.86
N ARG A 63 6.80 3.94 -14.98
CA ARG A 63 7.67 4.10 -13.81
C ARG A 63 7.30 5.34 -13.01
N GLU A 64 7.00 6.45 -13.69
CA GLU A 64 6.61 7.67 -13.03
C GLU A 64 5.24 7.53 -12.35
N VAL A 65 4.25 6.95 -13.03
CA VAL A 65 2.93 6.65 -12.43
C VAL A 65 3.08 5.81 -11.16
N LYS A 66 3.83 4.71 -11.21
CA LYS A 66 4.09 3.85 -10.04
C LYS A 66 4.74 4.62 -8.89
N LYS A 67 5.76 5.44 -9.17
CA LYS A 67 6.43 6.30 -8.16
C LYS A 67 5.49 7.33 -7.55
N THR A 68 4.67 8.00 -8.37
CA THR A 68 3.69 8.97 -7.90
C THR A 68 2.69 8.27 -6.97
N LEU A 69 2.15 7.12 -7.36
CA LEU A 69 1.21 6.36 -6.52
C LEU A 69 1.82 5.96 -5.18
N VAL A 70 3.07 5.48 -5.16
CA VAL A 70 3.78 5.18 -3.91
C VAL A 70 3.88 6.42 -3.01
N THR A 71 4.25 7.56 -3.59
CA THR A 71 4.39 8.84 -2.88
C THR A 71 3.05 9.29 -2.28
N GLU A 72 1.97 9.22 -3.06
CA GLU A 72 0.62 9.56 -2.61
C GLU A 72 0.13 8.63 -1.48
N ILE A 73 0.40 7.32 -1.58
CA ILE A 73 0.08 6.35 -0.52
C ILE A 73 0.83 6.71 0.76
N ASP A 74 2.14 6.96 0.67
CA ASP A 74 2.97 7.29 1.83
C ASP A 74 2.52 8.59 2.50
N SER A 75 2.18 9.61 1.71
CA SER A 75 1.66 10.88 2.18
C SER A 75 0.31 10.71 2.89
N ARG A 76 -0.66 10.06 2.23
CA ARG A 76 -2.02 9.91 2.74
C ARG A 76 -2.08 9.16 4.07
N TRP A 77 -1.25 8.13 4.22
CA TRP A 77 -1.21 7.30 5.42
C TRP A 77 -0.09 7.71 6.39
N LYS A 78 0.68 8.74 6.06
CA LYS A 78 1.85 9.23 6.84
C LYS A 78 2.79 8.08 7.22
N LEU A 79 3.08 7.17 6.29
CA LEU A 79 3.78 5.90 6.59
C LEU A 79 5.20 6.10 7.12
N SER A 80 5.87 7.18 6.73
CA SER A 80 7.20 7.55 7.26
C SER A 80 7.17 8.03 8.72
N LEU A 81 6.01 8.47 9.21
CA LEU A 81 5.77 8.96 10.57
C LEU A 81 4.94 7.96 11.39
N LEU A 82 4.86 6.70 10.94
CA LEU A 82 4.04 5.71 11.60
C LEU A 82 4.68 5.28 12.92
N GLU A 83 4.12 5.77 14.02
CA GLU A 83 4.59 5.44 15.36
C GLU A 83 4.23 4.01 15.77
N PRO A 84 5.06 3.34 16.59
CA PRO A 84 4.79 1.97 17.06
C PRO A 84 3.45 1.83 17.78
N SER A 85 2.99 2.90 18.46
CA SER A 85 1.71 2.99 19.17
C SER A 85 0.51 3.25 18.26
N SER A 86 0.71 3.35 16.95
CA SER A 86 -0.37 3.53 15.97
C SER A 86 -1.39 2.40 16.07
N ILE A 87 -2.69 2.76 16.09
CA ILE A 87 -3.79 1.79 16.17
C ILE A 87 -3.72 0.72 15.07
N TYR A 88 -3.23 1.07 13.88
CA TYR A 88 -3.08 0.11 12.79
C TYR A 88 -2.02 -0.96 13.09
N LEU A 89 -0.89 -0.56 13.69
CA LEU A 89 0.19 -1.49 14.04
C LEU A 89 -0.20 -2.35 15.24
N LEU A 90 -0.81 -1.75 16.27
CA LEU A 90 -1.33 -2.47 17.43
C LEU A 90 -2.39 -3.50 17.01
N SER A 91 -3.36 -3.07 16.18
CA SER A 91 -4.38 -3.99 15.64
C SER A 91 -3.77 -5.12 14.81
N SER A 92 -2.75 -4.82 13.99
CA SER A 92 -2.03 -5.83 13.21
C SER A 92 -1.30 -6.84 14.11
N ALA A 93 -0.70 -6.37 15.21
CA ALA A 93 0.06 -7.20 16.15
C ALA A 93 -0.85 -8.18 16.93
N LEU A 94 -2.09 -7.77 17.20
CA LEU A 94 -3.10 -8.57 17.90
C LEU A 94 -3.84 -9.55 16.96
N ASP A 95 -3.90 -9.27 15.66
CA ASP A 95 -4.50 -10.16 14.67
C ASP A 95 -3.58 -11.34 14.35
N GLN A 96 -4.05 -12.59 14.56
CA GLN A 96 -3.24 -13.79 14.35
C GLN A 96 -2.67 -13.92 12.93
N ARG A 97 -3.36 -13.36 11.93
CA ARG A 97 -2.94 -13.39 10.52
C ARG A 97 -1.75 -12.48 10.27
N PHE A 98 -1.65 -11.38 11.02
CA PHE A 98 -0.70 -10.29 10.79
C PHE A 98 0.30 -10.09 11.92
N LYS A 99 0.19 -10.85 13.03
CA LYS A 99 1.05 -10.75 14.21
C LYS A 99 2.56 -10.72 13.90
N GLN A 100 2.99 -11.40 12.84
CA GLN A 100 4.40 -11.41 12.46
C GLN A 100 4.91 -10.08 11.89
N LEU A 101 4.02 -9.12 11.60
CA LEU A 101 4.31 -7.77 11.11
C LEU A 101 5.36 -7.76 9.98
N LYS A 102 5.26 -8.71 9.03
CA LYS A 102 6.28 -8.99 7.99
C LYS A 102 6.60 -7.80 7.07
N PHE A 103 5.82 -6.74 7.16
CA PHE A 103 6.00 -5.49 6.43
C PHE A 103 6.92 -4.48 7.15
N LEU A 104 7.32 -4.75 8.39
CA LEU A 104 8.24 -3.92 9.18
C LEU A 104 9.65 -4.53 9.28
N THR A 105 10.63 -3.69 9.62
CA THR A 105 11.96 -4.13 10.08
C THR A 105 11.85 -4.73 11.48
N ASP A 106 12.79 -5.61 11.85
CA ASP A 106 12.74 -6.28 13.16
C ASP A 106 12.80 -5.29 14.32
N GLU A 107 13.63 -4.25 14.21
CA GLU A 107 13.71 -3.13 15.18
C GLU A 107 12.35 -2.47 15.43
N LYS A 108 11.58 -2.20 14.36
CA LYS A 108 10.27 -1.55 14.48
C LYS A 108 9.23 -2.53 15.03
N LYS A 109 9.32 -3.83 14.72
CA LYS A 109 8.45 -4.87 15.30
C LYS A 109 8.60 -4.93 16.82
N ASP A 110 9.84 -4.91 17.31
CA ASP A 110 10.11 -4.97 18.75
C ASP A 110 9.48 -3.78 19.47
N LEU A 111 9.60 -2.57 18.91
CA LEU A 111 8.96 -1.38 19.45
C LEU A 111 7.42 -1.50 19.49
N VAL A 112 6.79 -2.03 18.44
CA VAL A 112 5.32 -2.26 18.44
C VAL A 112 4.93 -3.23 19.55
N TYR A 113 5.68 -4.31 19.74
CA TYR A 113 5.37 -5.29 20.78
C TYR A 113 5.62 -4.79 22.21
N ILE A 114 6.54 -3.83 22.40
CA ILE A 114 6.65 -3.11 23.67
C ILE A 114 5.36 -2.33 23.94
N GLU A 115 4.86 -1.56 22.96
CA GLU A 115 3.62 -0.80 23.10
C GLU A 115 2.41 -1.71 23.39
N VAL A 116 2.30 -2.85 22.70
CA VAL A 116 1.23 -3.84 22.98
C VAL A 116 1.22 -4.26 24.45
N ARG A 117 2.38 -4.55 25.05
CA ARG A 117 2.51 -4.97 26.46
C ARG A 117 2.24 -3.84 27.46
N LEU A 118 2.37 -2.58 27.04
CA LEU A 118 2.06 -1.43 27.89
C LEU A 118 0.56 -1.14 27.93
N ILE A 119 -0.15 -1.48 26.86
CA ILE A 119 -1.58 -1.15 26.68
C ILE A 119 -2.49 -2.32 27.10
N PHE A 120 -2.07 -3.57 26.89
CA PHE A 120 -2.85 -4.79 27.15
C PHE A 120 -2.13 -5.72 28.14
#